data_AF-A0A955E3T5-F1
#
_entry.id   AF-A0A955E3T5-F1
#
_cell.length_a   1.000
_cell.length_b   1.000
_cell.length_c   1.000
_cell.angle_alpha   90.00
_cell.angle_beta   90.00
_cell.angle_gamma   90.00
#
_symmetry.space_group_name_H-M   'P 1'
#
loop_
_entity.id
_entity.type
_entity.pdbx_description
1 polymer ?
#
loop_
_entity_poly.entity_id
_entity_poly.type
_entity_poly.pdbx_seq_one_letter_code
_entity_poly.pdbx_strand_id
1 'polypeptide(L)'
;MPFLGLAEVEAAGGGMVPASAALGEMRQLVWDHMLLPADLDPADRDLAGGIVFTSADRPLPSWHSLRPLAFIASMLSDERMTSGTIASGEVPGEIGRLVQSLRFLRQLSATPPSTHLYARESGALWGVRASVWDQSMPIESSALGLMTATETLRSLGEIGSRTTPEIIPVESE
;
A
#
# COMPACT_ATOMS: atom_id res chain seq x y z
N MET A 1 4.20 -9.43 5.39
CA MET A 1 3.80 -10.00 6.70
C MET A 1 3.30 -8.83 7.53
N PRO A 2 2.06 -8.38 7.27
CA PRO A 2 1.50 -7.21 7.95
C PRO A 2 1.26 -7.45 9.44
N PHE A 3 1.18 -8.71 9.83
CA PHE A 3 0.73 -9.16 11.15
C PHE A 3 1.57 -8.65 12.33
N LEU A 4 2.89 -8.45 12.16
CA LEU A 4 3.72 -7.92 13.26
C LEU A 4 3.36 -6.48 13.60
N GLY A 5 3.19 -5.63 12.58
CA GLY A 5 2.76 -4.25 12.79
C GLY A 5 1.33 -4.17 13.31
N LEU A 6 0.43 -5.00 12.78
CA LEU A 6 -0.95 -5.05 13.26
C LEU A 6 -1.03 -5.50 14.73
N ALA A 7 -0.26 -6.52 15.12
CA ALA A 7 -0.22 -7.00 16.49
C ALA A 7 0.33 -5.96 17.46
N GLU A 8 1.32 -5.16 17.05
CA GLU A 8 1.86 -4.06 17.85
C GLU A 8 0.81 -2.96 18.08
N VAL A 9 0.05 -2.59 17.03
CA VAL A 9 -1.07 -1.62 17.14
C VAL A 9 -2.16 -2.15 18.07
N GLU A 10 -2.51 -3.43 17.92
CA GLU A 10 -3.51 -4.08 18.76
C GLU A 10 -3.07 -4.13 20.23
N ALA A 11 -1.80 -4.49 20.50
CA ALA A 11 -1.23 -4.55 21.84
C ALA A 11 -1.19 -3.17 22.52
N ALA A 12 -0.98 -2.10 21.76
CA ALA A 12 -1.01 -0.73 22.27
C ALA A 12 -2.43 -0.26 22.64
N GLY A 13 -3.49 -0.92 22.14
CA GLY A 13 -4.88 -0.51 22.36
C GLY A 13 -5.12 0.93 21.91
N GLY A 14 -5.68 1.77 22.79
CA GLY A 14 -5.83 3.22 22.57
C GLY A 14 -4.65 4.08 23.01
N GLY A 15 -3.59 3.46 23.55
CA GLY A 15 -2.42 4.17 24.07
C GLY A 15 -1.41 4.58 23.01
N MET A 16 -0.23 5.02 23.42
CA MET A 16 0.89 5.25 22.51
C MET A 16 1.39 3.92 21.96
N VAL A 17 1.73 3.86 20.67
CA VAL A 17 2.33 2.67 20.06
C VAL A 17 3.86 2.71 20.29
N PRO A 18 4.44 1.81 21.10
CA PRO A 18 5.85 1.89 21.48
C PRO A 18 6.81 1.89 20.28
N ALA A 19 6.53 1.07 19.26
CA ALA A 19 7.35 0.98 18.07
C ALA A 19 7.01 2.02 16.97
N SER A 20 6.20 3.06 17.24
CA SER A 20 5.72 4.01 16.21
C SER A 20 6.85 4.59 15.36
N ALA A 21 7.95 5.02 15.99
CA ALA A 21 9.12 5.55 15.28
C ALA A 21 9.76 4.51 14.33
N ALA A 22 10.00 3.28 14.83
CA ALA A 22 10.57 2.20 14.02
C ALA A 22 9.65 1.76 12.87
N LEU A 23 8.33 1.78 13.09
CA LEU A 23 7.34 1.49 12.05
C LEU A 23 7.31 2.62 11.00
N GLY A 24 7.52 3.87 11.40
CA GLY A 24 7.71 5.00 10.50
C GLY A 24 8.96 4.84 9.62
N GLU A 25 10.10 4.46 10.22
CA GLU A 25 11.34 4.16 9.48
C GLU A 25 11.14 2.99 8.50
N MET A 26 10.46 1.92 8.93
CA MET A 26 10.12 0.80 8.06
C MET A 26 9.26 1.25 6.87
N ARG A 27 8.25 2.10 7.10
CA ARG A 27 7.42 2.67 6.03
C ARG A 27 8.27 3.47 5.04
N GLN A 28 9.17 4.32 5.54
CA GLN A 28 10.06 5.09 4.67
C GLN A 28 10.99 4.17 3.86
N LEU A 29 11.58 3.14 4.48
CA LEU A 29 12.42 2.16 3.78
C LEU A 29 11.65 1.45 2.66
N VAL A 30 10.37 1.12 2.88
CA VAL A 30 9.51 0.52 1.84
C VAL A 30 9.35 1.47 0.65
N TRP A 31 9.15 2.76 0.91
CA TRP A 31 9.03 3.80 -0.12
C TRP A 31 10.33 4.05 -0.87
N ASP A 32 11.47 3.99 -0.19
CA ASP A 32 12.79 4.12 -0.84
C ASP A 32 13.05 2.98 -1.84
N HIS A 33 12.39 1.84 -1.67
CA HIS A 33 12.47 0.68 -2.57
C HIS A 33 11.29 0.58 -3.55
N MET A 34 10.44 1.60 -3.62
CA MET A 34 9.35 1.67 -4.59
C MET A 34 9.89 2.14 -5.95
N LEU A 35 9.53 1.42 -7.00
CA LEU A 35 9.89 1.80 -8.36
C LEU A 35 9.06 3.01 -8.81
N LEU A 36 9.71 4.13 -9.11
CA LEU A 36 9.05 5.32 -9.62
C LEU A 36 9.08 5.34 -11.17
N PRO A 37 8.07 5.91 -11.83
CA PRO A 37 8.06 6.00 -13.29
C PRO A 37 9.27 6.75 -13.90
N ALA A 38 9.90 7.63 -13.12
CA ALA A 38 11.07 8.42 -13.54
C ALA A 38 12.36 7.58 -13.57
N ASP A 39 12.42 6.50 -12.78
CA ASP A 39 13.60 5.64 -12.65
C ASP A 39 13.52 4.40 -13.54
N LEU A 40 12.44 4.27 -14.33
CA LEU A 40 12.15 3.13 -15.17
C LEU A 40 12.28 3.48 -16.65
N ASP A 41 12.80 2.52 -17.42
CA ASP A 41 12.74 2.56 -18.87
C ASP A 41 11.29 2.64 -19.35
N PRO A 42 10.99 3.27 -20.51
CA PRO A 42 9.63 3.37 -21.01
C PRO A 42 8.88 2.05 -21.12
N ALA A 43 9.59 0.95 -21.40
CA ALA A 43 9.03 -0.40 -21.50
C ALA A 43 8.61 -0.98 -20.13
N ASP A 44 9.21 -0.49 -19.04
CA ASP A 44 9.03 -1.02 -17.68
C ASP A 44 8.11 -0.15 -16.82
N ARG A 45 7.55 0.95 -17.36
CA ARG A 45 6.69 1.89 -16.61
C ARG A 45 5.46 1.25 -15.98
N ASP A 46 5.03 0.11 -16.49
CA ASP A 46 3.98 -0.68 -15.87
C ASP A 46 4.42 -1.19 -14.49
N LEU A 47 5.69 -1.48 -14.25
CA LEU A 47 6.20 -1.95 -12.96
C LEU A 47 6.20 -0.90 -11.83
N ALA A 48 5.98 0.38 -12.14
CA ALA A 48 6.00 1.44 -11.13
C ALA A 48 4.97 1.22 -10.00
N GLY A 49 5.33 1.62 -8.79
CA GLY A 49 4.56 1.30 -7.57
C GLY A 49 4.82 -0.12 -7.04
N GLY A 50 5.51 -0.97 -7.79
CA GLY A 50 6.11 -2.19 -7.26
C GLY A 50 7.25 -1.87 -6.28
N ILE A 51 7.41 -2.70 -5.26
CA ILE A 51 8.46 -2.57 -4.25
C ILE A 51 9.45 -3.71 -4.41
N VAL A 52 10.76 -3.40 -4.44
CA VAL A 52 11.80 -4.42 -4.52
C VAL A 52 12.96 -4.16 -3.56
N PHE A 53 13.14 -5.04 -2.58
CA PHE A 53 14.17 -4.94 -1.54
C PHE A 53 15.55 -5.52 -1.91
N THR A 54 15.75 -5.96 -3.16
CA THR A 54 16.97 -6.70 -3.54
C THR A 54 17.95 -5.82 -4.31
N SER A 55 19.24 -6.04 -4.07
CA SER A 55 20.35 -5.42 -4.80
C SER A 55 20.69 -6.10 -6.14
N ALA A 56 19.72 -6.75 -6.79
CA ALA A 56 19.95 -7.40 -8.08
C ALA A 56 20.07 -6.37 -9.22
N ASP A 57 20.76 -6.71 -10.31
CA ASP A 57 20.93 -5.80 -11.46
C ASP A 57 19.60 -5.37 -12.11
N ARG A 58 18.56 -6.22 -12.03
CA ARG A 58 17.21 -5.93 -12.53
C ARG A 58 16.15 -6.54 -11.63
N PRO A 59 15.86 -5.93 -10.48
CA PRO A 59 14.85 -6.42 -9.56
C PRO A 59 13.47 -6.16 -10.16
N LEU A 60 12.77 -7.20 -10.59
CA LEU A 60 11.40 -7.04 -11.08
C LEU A 60 10.39 -7.28 -9.94
N PRO A 61 9.41 -6.39 -9.73
CA PRO A 61 8.48 -6.52 -8.62
C PRO A 61 7.48 -7.65 -8.84
N SER A 62 7.04 -8.24 -7.74
CA SER A 62 6.08 -9.35 -7.71
C SER A 62 5.01 -9.08 -6.66
N TRP A 63 4.09 -10.02 -6.46
CA TRP A 63 3.11 -9.96 -5.36
C TRP A 63 3.75 -9.75 -3.96
N HIS A 64 5.05 -10.03 -3.80
CA HIS A 64 5.77 -9.73 -2.57
C HIS A 64 5.75 -8.26 -2.19
N SER A 65 5.58 -7.34 -3.15
CA SER A 65 5.39 -5.91 -2.87
C SER A 65 4.18 -5.63 -1.98
N LEU A 66 3.17 -6.52 -1.94
CA LEU A 66 1.96 -6.38 -1.11
C LEU A 66 2.22 -6.66 0.37
N ARG A 67 3.32 -7.36 0.70
CA ARG A 67 3.63 -7.80 2.07
C ARG A 67 3.69 -6.68 3.11
N PRO A 68 4.31 -5.52 2.83
CA PRO A 68 4.27 -4.36 3.73
C PRO A 68 3.03 -3.47 3.52
N LEU A 69 2.47 -3.44 2.30
CA LEU A 69 1.43 -2.47 1.91
C LEU A 69 0.14 -2.61 2.70
N ALA A 70 -0.28 -3.84 3.04
CA ALA A 70 -1.47 -4.04 3.87
C ALA A 70 -1.35 -3.35 5.23
N PHE A 71 -0.18 -3.45 5.88
CA PHE A 71 0.03 -2.78 7.18
C PHE A 71 0.23 -1.28 7.01
N ILE A 72 0.97 -0.84 5.99
CA ILE A 72 1.13 0.59 5.71
C ILE A 72 -0.24 1.25 5.53
N ALA A 73 -1.16 0.64 4.78
CA ALA A 73 -2.52 1.14 4.64
C ALA A 73 -3.20 1.34 6.00
N SER A 74 -3.07 0.39 6.94
CA SER A 74 -3.57 0.55 8.31
C SER A 74 -2.89 1.68 9.09
N MET A 75 -1.57 1.88 8.92
CA MET A 75 -0.83 2.97 9.56
C MET A 75 -1.37 4.35 9.15
N LEU A 76 -1.77 4.51 7.88
CA LEU A 76 -2.25 5.80 7.37
C LEU A 76 -3.48 6.32 8.14
N SER A 77 -4.35 5.43 8.61
CA SER A 77 -5.54 5.81 9.37
C SER A 77 -5.35 5.87 10.88
N ASP A 78 -4.16 5.55 11.38
CA ASP A 78 -3.79 5.75 12.78
C ASP A 78 -3.08 7.10 12.97
N GLU A 79 -3.74 8.06 13.62
CA GLU A 79 -3.16 9.39 13.89
C GLU A 79 -1.90 9.35 14.75
N ARG A 80 -1.69 8.27 15.52
CA ARG A 80 -0.49 8.07 16.35
C ARG A 80 0.74 7.71 15.52
N MET A 81 0.54 7.37 14.23
CA MET A 81 1.59 6.98 13.28
C MET A 81 1.66 7.86 12.05
N THR A 82 0.53 8.40 11.60
CA THR A 82 0.45 9.29 10.43
C THR A 82 -0.40 10.49 10.79
N SER A 83 0.29 11.59 11.07
CA SER A 83 -0.32 12.85 11.45
C SER A 83 -1.00 13.52 10.26
N GLY A 84 -2.12 14.21 10.51
CA GLY A 84 -2.80 15.05 9.52
C GLY A 84 -4.14 14.52 9.00
N THR A 85 -4.67 15.21 8.00
CA THR A 85 -5.97 14.95 7.38
C THR A 85 -5.80 14.71 5.88
N ILE A 86 -6.90 14.48 5.16
CA ILE A 86 -6.85 14.33 3.70
C ILE A 86 -6.24 15.55 2.97
N ALA A 87 -6.20 16.73 3.62
CA ALA A 87 -5.72 17.97 3.03
C ALA A 87 -4.40 18.49 3.63
N SER A 88 -3.92 17.95 4.76
CA SER A 88 -2.75 18.50 5.47
C SER A 88 -1.97 17.44 6.24
N GLY A 89 -0.75 17.78 6.65
CA GLY A 89 0.16 16.86 7.37
C GLY A 89 0.80 15.83 6.43
N GLU A 90 1.10 14.65 6.96
CA GLU A 90 1.79 13.58 6.23
C GLU A 90 0.84 12.79 5.32
N VAL A 91 -0.44 12.71 5.70
CA VAL A 91 -1.46 11.88 5.04
C VAL A 91 -1.52 12.05 3.51
N PRO A 92 -1.58 13.27 2.91
CA PRO A 92 -1.73 13.40 1.47
C PRO A 92 -0.56 12.78 0.69
N GLY A 93 0.67 12.95 1.20
CA GLY A 93 1.88 12.38 0.59
C GLY A 93 1.89 10.86 0.65
N GLU A 94 1.53 10.31 1.80
CA GLU A 94 1.45 8.86 2.02
C GLU A 94 0.35 8.20 1.18
N ILE A 95 -0.82 8.84 1.04
CA ILE A 95 -1.87 8.39 0.12
C ILE A 95 -1.35 8.38 -1.31
N GLY A 96 -0.63 9.42 -1.74
CA GLY A 96 -0.05 9.49 -3.08
C GLY A 96 0.87 8.32 -3.39
N ARG A 97 1.73 7.91 -2.45
CA ARG A 97 2.62 6.74 -2.57
C ARG A 97 1.83 5.43 -2.56
N LEU A 98 0.85 5.29 -1.67
CA LEU A 98 0.00 4.10 -1.59
C LEU A 98 -0.81 3.90 -2.89
N VAL A 99 -1.36 4.97 -3.48
CA VAL A 99 -2.10 4.91 -4.76
C VAL A 99 -1.22 4.39 -5.90
N GLN A 100 0.05 4.78 -5.95
CA GLN A 100 0.99 4.22 -6.93
C GLN A 100 1.16 2.71 -6.75
N SER A 101 1.26 2.25 -5.50
CA SER A 101 1.33 0.82 -5.19
C SER A 101 0.03 0.07 -5.52
N LEU A 102 -1.13 0.70 -5.30
CA LEU A 102 -2.44 0.11 -5.67
C LEU A 102 -2.62 0.00 -7.18
N ARG A 103 -2.05 0.91 -7.96
CA ARG A 103 -1.97 0.78 -9.42
C ARG A 103 -1.22 -0.49 -9.81
N PHE A 104 -0.10 -0.78 -9.14
CA PHE A 104 0.65 -2.03 -9.38
C PHE A 104 -0.15 -3.27 -8.96
N LEU A 105 -0.79 -3.26 -7.77
CA LEU A 105 -1.73 -4.32 -7.38
C LEU A 105 -2.80 -4.54 -8.44
N ARG A 106 -3.39 -3.46 -8.97
CA ARG A 106 -4.42 -3.52 -10.01
C ARG A 106 -3.92 -4.20 -11.28
N GLN A 107 -2.63 -4.03 -11.65
CA GLN A 107 -2.03 -4.75 -12.78
C GLN A 107 -1.75 -6.22 -12.47
N LEU A 108 -1.48 -6.57 -11.21
CA LEU A 108 -1.37 -7.98 -10.79
C LEU A 108 -2.74 -8.68 -10.75
N SER A 109 -3.83 -7.93 -10.55
CA SER A 109 -5.17 -8.50 -10.57
C SER A 109 -5.58 -8.94 -11.98
N ALA A 110 -6.02 -10.18 -12.12
CA ALA A 110 -6.65 -10.65 -13.34
C ALA A 110 -7.97 -9.92 -13.58
N THR A 111 -8.11 -9.46 -14.80
CA THR A 111 -9.24 -8.72 -15.35
C THR A 111 -9.97 -9.54 -16.40
N PRO A 112 -11.19 -9.16 -16.82
CA PRO A 112 -11.90 -9.89 -17.86
C PRO A 112 -11.02 -10.17 -19.11
N PRO A 113 -10.25 -9.20 -19.66
CA PRO A 113 -9.36 -9.46 -20.79
C PRO A 113 -8.28 -10.54 -20.54
N SER A 114 -7.80 -10.69 -19.31
CA SER A 114 -6.76 -11.67 -18.98
C SER A 114 -7.30 -13.05 -18.58
N THR A 115 -8.61 -13.18 -18.32
CA THR A 115 -9.18 -14.45 -17.80
C THR A 115 -8.97 -15.64 -18.73
N HIS A 116 -8.87 -15.42 -20.04
CA HIS A 116 -8.57 -16.45 -21.04
C HIS A 116 -7.18 -17.09 -20.90
N LEU A 117 -6.28 -16.50 -20.10
CA LEU A 117 -4.96 -17.06 -19.79
C LEU A 117 -5.04 -18.17 -18.71
N TYR A 118 -6.21 -18.39 -18.10
CA TYR A 118 -6.38 -19.27 -16.96
C TYR A 118 -7.34 -20.42 -17.28
N ALA A 119 -7.10 -21.57 -16.65
CA ALA A 119 -7.91 -22.78 -16.88
C ALA A 119 -9.38 -22.64 -16.43
N ARG A 120 -9.69 -21.73 -15.50
CA ARG A 120 -11.05 -21.44 -15.02
C ARG A 120 -11.26 -19.93 -14.94
N GLU A 121 -11.87 -19.36 -15.97
CA GLU A 121 -12.07 -17.90 -16.11
C GLU A 121 -12.78 -17.29 -14.89
N SER A 122 -13.90 -17.90 -14.46
CA SER A 122 -14.70 -17.40 -13.34
C SER A 122 -13.99 -17.43 -11.99
N GLY A 123 -13.05 -18.38 -11.80
CA GLY A 123 -12.26 -18.48 -10.59
C GLY A 123 -11.01 -17.59 -10.60
N ALA A 124 -10.61 -17.09 -11.76
CA ALA A 124 -9.42 -16.25 -11.93
C ALA A 124 -9.72 -14.76 -11.78
N LEU A 125 -10.95 -14.32 -12.05
CA LEU A 125 -11.33 -12.91 -12.01
C LEU A 125 -10.97 -12.28 -10.64
N TRP A 126 -10.23 -11.17 -10.67
CA TRP A 126 -9.69 -10.46 -9.50
C TRP A 126 -8.64 -11.21 -8.67
N GLY A 127 -8.31 -12.45 -9.02
CA GLY A 127 -7.16 -13.16 -8.47
C GLY A 127 -5.87 -12.39 -8.75
N VAL A 128 -4.93 -12.43 -7.81
CA VAL A 128 -3.65 -11.72 -7.93
C VAL A 128 -2.59 -12.71 -8.40
N ARG A 129 -2.02 -12.43 -9.57
CA ARG A 129 -0.94 -13.25 -10.13
C ARG A 129 0.40 -13.02 -9.41
N ALA A 130 1.35 -13.94 -9.60
CA ALA A 130 2.65 -13.87 -8.96
C ALA A 130 3.46 -12.64 -9.43
N SER A 131 3.44 -12.32 -10.72
CA SER A 131 4.09 -11.15 -11.29
C SER A 131 3.47 -10.77 -12.62
N VAL A 132 3.86 -9.65 -13.23
CA VAL A 132 3.26 -9.25 -14.53
C VAL A 132 3.56 -10.24 -15.66
N TRP A 133 4.63 -11.05 -15.52
CA TRP A 133 5.06 -12.07 -16.48
C TRP A 133 4.69 -13.51 -16.08
N ASP A 134 4.38 -13.78 -14.81
CA ASP A 134 3.97 -15.10 -14.32
C ASP A 134 2.47 -15.12 -13.98
N GLN A 135 1.69 -15.89 -14.74
CA GLN A 135 0.25 -16.03 -14.55
C GLN A 135 -0.12 -17.06 -13.46
N SER A 136 0.84 -17.61 -12.71
CA SER A 136 0.51 -18.38 -11.51
C SER A 136 -0.23 -17.49 -10.50
N MET A 137 -1.24 -18.03 -9.83
CA MET A 137 -2.01 -17.33 -8.79
C MET A 137 -1.85 -18.06 -7.45
N PRO A 138 -0.75 -17.83 -6.72
CA PRO A 138 -0.64 -18.29 -5.35
C PRO A 138 -1.83 -17.84 -4.51
N ILE A 139 -2.22 -18.63 -3.51
CA ILE A 139 -3.33 -18.24 -2.61
C ILE A 139 -2.91 -17.01 -1.81
N GLU A 140 -1.63 -16.96 -1.43
CA GLU A 140 -1.03 -15.89 -0.63
C GLU A 140 -1.02 -14.55 -1.35
N SER A 141 -0.82 -14.53 -2.67
CA SER A 141 -0.85 -13.28 -3.45
C SER A 141 -2.26 -12.69 -3.46
N SER A 142 -3.28 -13.53 -3.67
CA SER A 142 -4.68 -13.10 -3.68
C SER A 142 -5.14 -12.67 -2.28
N ALA A 143 -4.76 -13.42 -1.24
CA ALA A 143 -5.04 -13.07 0.15
C ALA A 143 -4.43 -11.72 0.53
N LEU A 144 -3.15 -11.49 0.21
CA LEU A 144 -2.49 -10.21 0.47
C LEU A 144 -3.08 -9.07 -0.35
N GLY A 145 -3.42 -9.31 -1.61
CA GLY A 145 -4.08 -8.30 -2.44
C GLY A 145 -5.41 -7.87 -1.88
N LEU A 146 -6.23 -8.82 -1.41
CA LEU A 146 -7.49 -8.52 -0.74
C LEU A 146 -7.24 -7.73 0.54
N MET A 147 -6.32 -8.18 1.40
CA MET A 147 -5.96 -7.46 2.62
C MET A 147 -5.51 -6.03 2.32
N THR A 148 -4.60 -5.82 1.37
CA THR A 148 -4.13 -4.48 1.00
C THR A 148 -5.29 -3.61 0.51
N ALA A 149 -6.18 -4.14 -0.33
CA ALA A 149 -7.33 -3.39 -0.83
C ALA A 149 -8.31 -3.04 0.29
N THR A 150 -8.65 -3.98 1.17
CA THR A 150 -9.59 -3.74 2.28
C THR A 150 -9.03 -2.78 3.32
N GLU A 151 -7.76 -2.93 3.69
CA GLU A 151 -7.08 -2.04 4.62
C GLU A 151 -6.97 -0.62 4.06
N THR A 152 -6.70 -0.50 2.75
CA THR A 152 -6.72 0.81 2.07
C THR A 152 -8.11 1.44 2.13
N LEU A 153 -9.16 0.72 1.73
CA LEU A 153 -10.52 1.26 1.69
C LEU A 153 -10.99 1.69 3.08
N ARG A 154 -10.72 0.85 4.10
CA ARG A 154 -10.98 1.17 5.51
C ARG A 154 -10.24 2.44 5.93
N SER A 155 -8.93 2.49 5.64
CA SER A 155 -8.08 3.61 6.01
C SER A 155 -8.52 4.94 5.38
N LEU A 156 -8.84 4.93 4.09
CA LEU A 156 -9.35 6.11 3.40
C LEU A 156 -10.70 6.57 3.96
N GLY A 157 -11.59 5.64 4.33
CA GLY A 157 -12.85 5.96 5.00
C GLY A 157 -12.64 6.64 6.36
N GLU A 158 -11.72 6.13 7.16
CA GLU A 158 -11.35 6.69 8.46
C GLU A 158 -10.69 8.08 8.31
N ILE A 159 -9.73 8.22 7.41
CA ILE A 159 -9.06 9.50 7.11
C ILE A 159 -10.07 10.55 6.63
N GLY A 160 -11.02 10.16 5.78
CA GLY A 160 -12.07 11.05 5.29
C GLY A 160 -12.98 11.58 6.40
N SER A 161 -13.05 10.89 7.54
CA SER A 161 -13.80 11.32 8.72
C SER A 161 -13.03 12.25 9.66
N ARG A 162 -11.70 12.40 9.47
CA ARG A 162 -10.87 13.32 10.26
C ARG A 162 -11.25 14.76 9.92
N THR A 163 -11.71 15.50 10.92
CA THR A 163 -12.11 16.90 10.73
C THR A 163 -10.85 17.75 10.56
N THR A 164 -10.79 18.57 9.49
CA THR A 164 -9.75 19.60 9.37
C THR A 164 -9.94 20.61 10.51
N PRO A 165 -8.91 20.90 11.33
CA PRO A 165 -9.06 21.89 12.38
C PRO A 165 -9.47 23.24 11.77
N GLU A 166 -10.53 23.83 12.32
CA GLU A 166 -11.04 25.13 11.91
C GLU A 166 -9.92 26.17 12.14
N ILE A 167 -9.46 26.82 11.07
CA ILE A 167 -8.47 27.89 11.18
C ILE A 167 -9.21 29.07 11.82
N ILE A 168 -9.07 29.24 13.14
CA ILE A 168 -9.60 30.42 13.83
C ILE A 168 -8.75 31.61 13.36
N PRO A 169 -9.33 32.60 12.65
CA PRO A 169 -8.58 33.79 12.27
C PRO A 169 -8.19 34.53 13.55
N VAL A 170 -6.89 34.76 13.73
CA VAL A 170 -6.37 35.62 14.80
C VAL A 170 -6.79 37.04 14.43
N GLU A 171 -7.76 37.60 15.16
CA GLU A 171 -8.09 39.02 15.08
C GLU A 171 -6.84 39.81 15.50
N SER A 172 -6.25 40.52 14.54
CA SER A 172 -5.15 41.44 14.78
C SER A 172 -5.66 42.68 15.51
N GLU A 173 -5.24 42.85 16.77
CA GLU A 173 -5.40 44.07 17.57
C GLU A 173 -4.59 45.26 17.02
#